data_AF-A0A958HHW4-F1
#
_entry.id   AF-A0A958HHW4-F1
#
_cell.length_a   1.000
_cell.length_b   1.000
_cell.length_c   1.000
_cell.angle_alpha   90.00
_cell.angle_beta   90.00
_cell.angle_gamma   90.00
#
_symmetry.space_group_name_H-M   'P 1'
#
loop_
_entity.id
_entity.type
_entity.pdbx_description
1 polymer ?
#
loop_
_entity_poly.entity_id
_entity_poly.type
_entity_poly.pdbx_seq_one_letter_code
_entity_poly.pdbx_strand_id
1 'polypeptide(L)'
;MKPGNRAFCLALTLALFTTAACGGQVTTRPTVTPLPSQTPTATIAPPTVIPTATPDTYTPPPTATPTVTPTPVIYRIQAGENLNIIASRFGVPHDLLRDINGIEDERALQVGQLLLIPVGGWDGPIEPTATVTPTPAPVAVENVYFHPSPLGELTILGEVSNLSQQDLERVQVRITLFDGADRLLGSDTTFTALDVLPPEGRSPFVIFFPDAPDEYATYQAEVISAAPAYTGTLYRSLEVAEVAEEQTAAGLLKLAGRVRNVGDVEALATLLTVTAYDQQGRVVGMRTIAPDPDRIALGGGEAQFAVDLLAAAPVVTYTIQTEARRAAPG
;
A
#
# COMPACT_ATOMS: atom_id res chain seq x y z
N MET A 1 32.38 13.21 70.40
CA MET A 1 32.52 13.06 68.93
C MET A 1 31.22 12.48 68.36
N LYS A 2 30.87 12.94 67.16
CA LYS A 2 29.56 12.97 66.46
C LYS A 2 29.15 11.59 65.82
N PRO A 3 27.95 11.43 65.20
CA PRO A 3 26.98 10.36 65.52
C PRO A 3 26.34 9.65 64.27
N GLY A 4 25.21 8.95 64.44
CA GLY A 4 24.19 8.60 63.42
C GLY A 4 23.72 7.14 63.55
N ASN A 5 22.45 6.73 63.59
CA ASN A 5 21.22 7.28 62.99
C ASN A 5 19.98 6.76 63.77
N ARG A 6 18.92 7.56 63.91
CA ARG A 6 17.73 7.31 64.78
C ARG A 6 16.39 7.41 64.02
N ALA A 7 15.39 6.68 64.55
CA ALA A 7 13.90 6.88 64.57
C ALA A 7 13.13 5.69 63.93
N PHE A 8 12.38 4.77 64.61
CA PHE A 8 11.27 4.83 65.62
C PHE A 8 9.97 5.43 65.04
N CYS A 9 8.71 4.95 65.18
CA CYS A 9 8.01 3.87 65.91
C CYS A 9 6.50 3.86 65.48
N LEU A 10 5.74 2.77 65.62
CA LEU A 10 4.30 2.81 66.01
C LEU A 10 3.77 1.44 66.54
N ALA A 11 2.96 1.48 67.61
CA ALA A 11 2.56 0.43 68.56
C ALA A 11 1.27 -0.35 68.16
N LEU A 12 1.13 -1.68 68.42
CA LEU A 12 0.59 -2.42 69.61
C LEU A 12 -0.90 -2.11 69.95
N THR A 13 -1.84 -3.08 69.95
CA THR A 13 -2.16 -3.94 71.11
C THR A 13 -3.29 -4.97 70.85
N LEU A 14 -3.27 -6.04 71.64
CA LEU A 14 -3.93 -7.34 71.57
C LEU A 14 -4.87 -7.53 72.79
N ALA A 15 -5.97 -8.29 72.68
CA ALA A 15 -6.66 -8.90 73.83
C ALA A 15 -7.44 -10.17 73.43
N LEU A 16 -7.47 -11.17 74.33
CA LEU A 16 -7.68 -12.60 74.09
C LEU A 16 -8.51 -13.24 75.24
N PHE A 17 -9.24 -14.34 74.94
CA PHE A 17 -9.80 -15.41 75.83
C PHE A 17 -11.07 -15.11 76.69
N THR A 18 -12.07 -15.99 76.95
CA THR A 18 -12.21 -17.46 77.18
C THR A 18 -13.70 -17.93 77.10
N THR A 19 -14.03 -19.11 76.52
CA THR A 19 -14.64 -20.38 77.05
C THR A 19 -16.16 -20.68 77.01
N ALA A 20 -16.45 -21.93 76.59
CA ALA A 20 -17.47 -22.93 77.04
C ALA A 20 -18.94 -22.99 76.51
N ALA A 21 -19.17 -24.02 75.66
CA ALA A 21 -20.25 -25.02 75.57
C ALA A 21 -21.66 -24.79 76.19
N CYS A 22 -22.73 -25.03 75.40
CA CYS A 22 -23.62 -26.22 75.47
C CYS A 22 -24.85 -26.02 74.54
N GLY A 23 -25.42 -27.10 74.00
CA GLY A 23 -26.58 -27.07 73.10
C GLY A 23 -27.91 -26.80 73.80
N GLY A 24 -28.89 -26.31 73.02
CA GLY A 24 -30.28 -26.14 73.47
C GLY A 24 -31.07 -25.21 72.56
N GLN A 25 -32.25 -25.67 72.13
CA GLN A 25 -33.05 -25.18 71.01
C GLN A 25 -33.56 -23.73 71.15
N VAL A 26 -33.67 -23.03 70.01
CA VAL A 26 -34.48 -21.81 69.87
C VAL A 26 -35.54 -22.02 68.79
N THR A 27 -36.78 -22.11 69.25
CA THR A 27 -38.01 -22.21 68.46
C THR A 27 -38.24 -20.89 67.70
N THR A 28 -38.19 -20.92 66.38
CA THR A 28 -38.51 -19.76 65.54
C THR A 28 -40.03 -19.69 65.31
N ARG A 29 -40.64 -18.55 65.66
CA ARG A 29 -42.02 -18.21 65.30
C ARG A 29 -42.05 -17.85 63.79
N PRO A 30 -43.04 -18.33 63.00
CA PRO A 30 -43.07 -18.04 61.57
C PRO A 30 -43.31 -16.55 61.33
N THR A 31 -42.32 -15.90 60.72
CA THR A 31 -42.46 -14.56 60.13
C THR A 31 -43.19 -14.71 58.80
N VAL A 32 -44.27 -13.97 58.65
CA VAL A 32 -45.13 -13.98 57.46
C VAL A 32 -44.31 -13.61 56.23
N THR A 33 -44.26 -14.51 55.25
CA THR A 33 -43.57 -14.34 53.98
C THR A 33 -44.20 -13.18 53.20
N PRO A 34 -43.45 -12.14 52.81
CA PRO A 34 -43.99 -11.14 51.89
C PRO A 34 -44.29 -11.83 50.55
N LEU A 35 -45.51 -11.65 50.05
CA LEU A 35 -45.91 -12.09 48.73
C LEU A 35 -44.99 -11.43 47.69
N PRO A 36 -44.41 -12.17 46.72
CA PRO A 36 -43.54 -11.57 45.71
C PRO A 36 -44.32 -10.51 44.93
N SER A 37 -43.82 -9.27 45.00
CA SER A 37 -44.22 -8.21 44.09
C SER A 37 -43.75 -8.62 42.69
N GLN A 38 -44.68 -8.88 41.78
CA GLN A 38 -44.37 -9.20 40.40
C GLN A 38 -43.83 -7.93 39.73
N THR A 39 -42.51 -7.75 39.76
CA THR A 39 -41.84 -6.83 38.84
C THR A 39 -42.06 -7.38 37.43
N PRO A 40 -42.61 -6.61 36.47
CA PRO A 40 -42.70 -7.09 35.09
C PRO A 40 -41.27 -7.32 34.59
N THR A 41 -40.88 -8.58 34.47
CA THR A 41 -39.69 -8.98 33.74
C THR A 41 -39.96 -8.70 32.27
N ALA A 42 -39.39 -7.62 31.74
CA ALA A 42 -39.23 -7.46 30.31
C ALA A 42 -38.32 -8.61 29.83
N THR A 43 -38.92 -9.64 29.25
CA THR A 43 -38.17 -10.66 28.52
C THR A 43 -37.66 -10.00 27.25
N ILE A 44 -36.39 -9.64 27.23
CA ILE A 44 -35.70 -9.29 25.98
C ILE A 44 -35.57 -10.61 25.23
N ALA A 45 -36.37 -10.79 24.17
CA ALA A 45 -36.15 -11.87 23.23
C ALA A 45 -34.73 -11.71 22.64
N PRO A 46 -33.95 -12.79 22.51
CA PRO A 46 -32.67 -12.71 21.82
C PRO A 46 -32.90 -12.13 20.42
N PRO A 47 -32.02 -11.23 19.92
CA PRO A 47 -32.14 -10.76 18.55
C PRO A 47 -32.11 -11.99 17.63
N THR A 48 -33.21 -12.20 16.92
CA THR A 48 -33.19 -13.11 15.78
C THR A 48 -32.31 -12.44 14.75
N VAL A 49 -31.08 -12.93 14.59
CA VAL A 49 -30.24 -12.55 13.46
C VAL A 49 -31.01 -12.91 12.19
N ILE A 50 -31.54 -11.88 11.53
CA ILE A 50 -31.94 -12.02 10.13
C ILE A 50 -30.63 -12.32 9.40
N PRO A 51 -30.52 -13.39 8.59
CA PRO A 51 -29.36 -13.57 7.75
C PRO A 51 -29.28 -12.37 6.81
N THR A 52 -28.38 -11.44 7.10
CA THR A 52 -27.91 -10.47 6.12
C THR A 52 -27.26 -11.29 5.02
N ALA A 53 -27.75 -11.15 3.78
CA ALA A 53 -27.13 -11.77 2.63
C ALA A 53 -25.64 -11.44 2.65
N THR A 54 -24.81 -12.46 2.85
CA THR A 54 -23.37 -12.35 2.59
C THR A 54 -23.23 -12.03 1.12
N PRO A 55 -22.57 -10.92 0.72
CA PRO A 55 -22.28 -10.69 -0.68
C PRO A 55 -21.52 -11.89 -1.21
N ASP A 56 -22.03 -12.49 -2.30
CA ASP A 56 -21.34 -13.57 -2.99
C ASP A 56 -19.90 -13.14 -3.33
N THR A 57 -18.97 -14.10 -3.30
CA THR A 57 -17.62 -13.92 -3.84
C THR A 57 -17.70 -13.51 -5.30
N TYR A 58 -17.56 -12.20 -5.55
CA TYR A 58 -17.45 -11.64 -6.88
C TYR A 58 -16.09 -12.04 -7.47
N THR A 59 -16.13 -12.84 -8.53
CA THR A 59 -15.02 -12.91 -9.47
C THR A 59 -15.14 -11.67 -10.34
N PRO A 60 -14.14 -10.76 -10.38
CA PRO A 60 -14.25 -9.59 -11.22
C PRO A 60 -14.48 -10.04 -12.68
N PRO A 61 -15.44 -9.45 -13.41
CA PRO A 61 -15.55 -9.63 -14.84
C PRO A 61 -14.19 -9.23 -15.45
N PRO A 62 -13.80 -9.83 -16.58
CA PRO A 62 -12.59 -9.42 -17.27
C PRO A 62 -12.66 -7.89 -17.45
N THR A 63 -11.71 -7.20 -16.81
CA THR A 63 -11.50 -5.76 -17.01
C THR A 63 -11.45 -5.53 -18.50
N ALA A 64 -12.34 -4.68 -19.02
CA ALA A 64 -12.24 -4.24 -20.41
C ALA A 64 -10.81 -3.74 -20.60
N THR A 65 -10.06 -4.41 -21.47
CA THR A 65 -8.74 -3.94 -21.88
C THR A 65 -8.95 -2.50 -22.35
N PRO A 66 -8.19 -1.52 -21.86
CA PRO A 66 -8.32 -0.16 -22.34
C PRO A 66 -8.19 -0.19 -23.85
N THR A 67 -9.22 0.24 -24.57
CA THR A 67 -9.06 0.62 -25.97
C THR A 67 -8.15 1.83 -25.92
N VAL A 68 -6.86 1.58 -26.10
CA VAL A 68 -5.84 2.62 -26.18
C VAL A 68 -6.28 3.53 -27.31
N THR A 69 -6.70 4.76 -27.00
CA THR A 69 -6.64 5.82 -27.99
C THR A 69 -5.16 5.92 -28.35
N PRO A 70 -4.77 5.58 -29.58
CA PRO A 70 -3.38 5.37 -29.90
C PRO A 70 -2.57 6.60 -29.53
N THR A 71 -1.64 6.42 -28.59
CA THR A 71 -0.72 7.46 -28.18
C THR A 71 0.04 7.91 -29.42
N PRO A 72 -0.02 9.20 -29.79
CA PRO A 72 0.68 9.66 -30.98
C PRO A 72 2.18 9.46 -30.81
N VAL A 73 2.84 8.90 -31.83
CA VAL A 73 4.28 8.68 -31.85
C VAL A 73 4.97 10.01 -32.13
N ILE A 74 5.88 10.42 -31.25
CA ILE A 74 6.72 11.60 -31.48
C ILE A 74 7.96 11.15 -32.28
N TYR A 75 8.02 11.56 -33.55
CA TYR A 75 9.09 11.25 -34.49
C TYR A 75 10.02 12.44 -34.69
N ARG A 76 11.34 12.20 -34.68
CA ARG A 76 12.34 13.23 -34.97
C ARG A 76 12.77 13.14 -36.43
N ILE A 77 12.57 14.21 -37.21
CA ILE A 77 12.92 14.27 -38.63
C ILE A 77 14.42 14.04 -38.82
N GLN A 78 14.80 13.08 -39.67
CA GLN A 78 16.20 12.82 -40.02
C GLN A 78 16.63 13.59 -41.28
N ALA A 79 17.95 13.73 -41.47
CA ALA A 79 18.49 14.44 -42.63
C ALA A 79 18.09 13.76 -43.94
N GLY A 80 17.47 14.52 -44.85
CA GLY A 80 17.01 14.01 -46.14
C GLY A 80 15.60 13.40 -46.14
N GLU A 81 14.90 13.38 -45.00
CA GLU A 81 13.50 12.98 -44.94
C GLU A 81 12.57 14.16 -45.19
N ASN A 82 11.43 13.90 -45.84
CA ASN A 82 10.35 14.85 -46.02
C ASN A 82 9.02 14.24 -45.53
N LEU A 83 7.99 15.07 -45.43
CA LEU A 83 6.69 14.65 -44.88
C LEU A 83 6.08 13.46 -45.62
N ASN A 84 6.25 13.38 -46.95
CA ASN A 84 5.76 12.26 -47.77
C ASN A 84 6.46 10.94 -47.44
N ILE A 85 7.78 10.94 -47.24
CA ILE A 85 8.55 9.75 -46.85
C ILE A 85 8.13 9.28 -45.46
N ILE A 86 7.94 10.22 -44.53
CA ILE A 86 7.52 9.92 -43.16
C ILE A 86 6.08 9.40 -43.14
N ALA A 87 5.14 10.08 -43.79
CA ALA A 87 3.74 9.67 -43.92
C ALA A 87 3.61 8.26 -44.51
N SER A 88 4.36 7.97 -45.58
CA SER A 88 4.40 6.64 -46.21
C SER A 88 4.97 5.58 -45.27
N ARG A 89 6.04 5.91 -44.53
CA ARG A 89 6.67 5.00 -43.57
C ARG A 89 5.71 4.59 -42.45
N PHE A 90 4.87 5.51 -41.99
CA PHE A 90 3.94 5.29 -40.89
C PHE A 90 2.50 4.96 -41.34
N GLY A 91 2.25 4.87 -42.66
CA GLY A 91 0.93 4.55 -43.21
C GLY A 91 -0.15 5.60 -42.90
N VAL A 92 0.24 6.85 -42.66
CA VAL A 92 -0.67 7.96 -42.32
C VAL A 92 -0.85 8.85 -43.55
N PRO A 93 -2.07 9.35 -43.85
CA PRO A 93 -2.26 10.31 -44.92
C PRO A 93 -1.42 11.58 -44.71
N HIS A 94 -0.74 12.01 -45.78
CA HIS A 94 0.10 13.21 -45.78
C HIS A 94 -0.61 14.45 -45.22
N ASP A 95 -1.86 14.68 -45.64
CA ASP A 95 -2.64 15.84 -45.19
C ASP A 95 -3.00 15.78 -43.70
N LEU A 96 -3.34 14.60 -43.19
CA LEU A 96 -3.63 14.40 -41.76
C LEU A 96 -2.41 14.71 -40.89
N LEU A 97 -1.24 14.31 -41.37
CA LEU A 97 0.03 14.47 -40.67
C LEU A 97 0.51 15.93 -40.72
N ARG A 98 0.18 16.68 -41.78
CA ARG A 98 0.35 18.14 -41.86
C ARG A 98 -0.55 18.89 -40.88
N ASP A 99 -1.83 18.53 -40.84
CA ASP A 99 -2.86 19.21 -40.04
C ASP A 99 -2.63 19.03 -38.54
N ILE A 100 -2.27 17.82 -38.09
CA ILE A 100 -2.00 17.52 -36.66
C ILE A 100 -0.78 18.27 -36.15
N ASN A 101 0.20 18.51 -37.01
CA ASN A 101 1.45 19.18 -36.64
C ASN A 101 1.45 20.68 -36.95
N GLY A 102 0.34 21.22 -37.47
CA GLY A 102 0.22 22.64 -37.82
C GLY A 102 1.27 23.11 -38.83
N ILE A 103 1.64 22.26 -39.80
CA ILE A 103 2.68 22.57 -40.79
C ILE A 103 2.03 23.30 -41.97
N GLU A 104 2.22 24.61 -42.08
CA GLU A 104 1.69 25.39 -43.21
C GLU A 104 2.62 25.38 -44.44
N ASP A 105 3.93 25.32 -44.23
CA ASP A 105 4.94 25.23 -45.29
C ASP A 105 5.90 24.05 -45.05
N GLU A 106 5.78 23.02 -45.88
CA GLU A 106 6.59 21.79 -45.83
C GLU A 106 8.08 22.04 -46.14
N ARG A 107 8.41 23.13 -46.83
CA ARG A 107 9.80 23.50 -47.15
C ARG A 107 10.54 24.09 -45.95
N ALA A 108 9.81 24.45 -44.89
CA ALA A 108 10.36 24.97 -43.64
C ALA A 108 10.69 23.87 -42.61
N LEU A 109 10.46 22.59 -42.94
CA LEU A 109 10.77 21.48 -42.04
C LEU A 109 12.28 21.37 -41.78
N GLN A 110 12.65 21.34 -40.51
CA GLN A 110 14.06 21.28 -40.09
C GLN A 110 14.44 19.87 -39.64
N VAL A 111 15.65 19.44 -40.02
CA VAL A 111 16.24 18.22 -39.48
C VAL A 111 16.34 18.34 -37.96
N GLY A 112 15.85 17.34 -37.24
CA GLY A 112 15.80 17.32 -35.78
C GLY A 112 14.50 17.87 -35.19
N GLN A 113 13.58 18.40 -35.99
CA GLN A 113 12.23 18.79 -35.55
C GLN A 113 11.42 17.56 -35.12
N LEU A 114 10.59 17.74 -34.09
CA LEU A 114 9.69 16.70 -33.58
C LEU A 114 8.33 16.79 -34.28
N LEU A 115 7.77 15.64 -34.61
CA LEU A 115 6.55 15.47 -35.38
C LEU A 115 5.65 14.45 -34.68
N LEU A 116 4.40 14.82 -34.45
CA LEU A 116 3.36 14.04 -33.83
C LEU A 116 2.67 13.16 -34.89
N ILE A 117 2.80 11.84 -34.78
CA ILE A 117 2.27 10.88 -35.75
C ILE A 117 1.11 10.10 -35.12
N PRO A 118 -0.13 10.21 -35.64
CA PRO A 118 -1.26 9.44 -35.13
C PRO A 118 -1.19 7.99 -35.62
N VAL A 119 -0.69 7.06 -34.80
CA VAL A 119 -0.61 5.64 -35.19
C VAL A 119 -1.83 4.86 -34.69
N GLY A 120 -2.95 4.96 -35.40
CA GLY A 120 -4.12 4.11 -35.22
C GLY A 120 -5.43 4.88 -35.37
N GLY A 121 -6.31 4.40 -36.26
CA GLY A 121 -7.57 5.06 -36.61
C GLY A 121 -7.78 5.32 -38.10
N TRP A 122 -6.97 4.74 -38.99
CA TRP A 122 -7.21 4.80 -40.43
C TRP A 122 -7.53 3.41 -40.99
N ASP A 123 -8.78 3.19 -41.39
CA ASP A 123 -9.29 1.95 -42.02
C ASP A 123 -8.92 1.86 -43.53
N GLY A 124 -7.66 2.15 -43.86
CA GLY A 124 -7.12 1.91 -45.19
C GLY A 124 -6.87 0.41 -45.44
N PRO A 125 -6.82 -0.07 -46.71
CA PRO A 125 -6.53 -1.47 -46.99
C PRO A 125 -5.10 -1.82 -46.54
N ILE A 126 -5.02 -2.50 -45.39
CA ILE A 126 -3.79 -3.00 -44.80
C ILE A 126 -3.39 -4.32 -45.48
N GLU A 127 -2.30 -4.30 -46.26
CA GLU A 127 -1.49 -5.50 -46.39
C GLU A 127 -0.95 -5.86 -44.99
N PRO A 128 -1.01 -7.14 -44.56
CA PRO A 128 -0.69 -7.52 -43.19
C PRO A 128 0.81 -7.41 -42.94
N THR A 129 1.26 -6.23 -42.49
CA THR A 129 2.54 -6.05 -41.82
C THR A 129 2.30 -6.06 -40.31
N ALA A 130 3.17 -6.80 -39.60
CA ALA A 130 3.05 -7.16 -38.20
C ALA A 130 2.41 -6.08 -37.32
N THR A 131 1.34 -6.47 -36.63
CA THR A 131 0.75 -5.72 -35.53
C THR A 131 1.83 -5.44 -34.49
N VAL A 132 2.25 -4.17 -34.38
CA VAL A 132 2.89 -3.73 -33.14
C VAL A 132 1.80 -3.76 -32.07
N THR A 133 1.77 -4.85 -31.30
CA THR A 133 1.03 -4.89 -30.05
C THR A 133 1.50 -3.70 -29.21
N PRO A 134 0.63 -2.80 -28.72
CA PRO A 134 1.06 -1.79 -27.77
C PRO A 134 1.73 -2.51 -26.62
N THR A 135 3.03 -2.27 -26.41
CA THR A 135 3.74 -2.81 -25.25
C THR A 135 3.02 -2.24 -24.02
N PRO A 136 2.42 -3.10 -23.16
CA PRO A 136 1.88 -2.64 -21.90
C PRO A 136 2.94 -1.79 -21.21
N ALA A 137 2.55 -0.66 -20.59
CA ALA A 137 3.43 -0.07 -19.59
C ALA A 137 3.88 -1.24 -18.68
N PRO A 138 5.19 -1.49 -18.55
CA PRO A 138 5.69 -2.73 -17.96
C PRO A 138 5.60 -2.66 -16.43
N VAL A 139 4.48 -2.15 -15.93
CA VAL A 139 4.22 -1.84 -14.54
C VAL A 139 2.73 -2.10 -14.30
N ALA A 140 2.40 -2.84 -13.25
CA ALA A 140 1.03 -3.19 -12.93
C ALA A 140 0.69 -2.82 -11.48
N VAL A 141 -0.52 -2.33 -11.25
CA VAL A 141 -1.08 -2.16 -9.90
C VAL A 141 -1.78 -3.46 -9.52
N GLU A 142 -1.39 -4.05 -8.39
CA GLU A 142 -1.83 -5.37 -7.96
C GLU A 142 -2.18 -5.38 -6.46
N ASN A 143 -2.84 -6.46 -6.02
CA ASN A 143 -3.04 -6.79 -4.60
C ASN A 143 -3.71 -5.67 -3.79
N VAL A 144 -4.68 -5.00 -4.40
CA VAL A 144 -5.38 -3.84 -3.83
C VAL A 144 -6.38 -4.26 -2.75
N TYR A 145 -6.38 -3.55 -1.62
CA TYR A 145 -7.32 -3.70 -0.52
C TYR A 145 -7.99 -2.37 -0.19
N PHE A 146 -9.32 -2.40 -0.03
CA PHE A 146 -10.15 -1.25 0.30
C PHE A 146 -10.60 -1.38 1.76
N HIS A 147 -10.27 -0.41 2.58
CA HIS A 147 -10.61 -0.37 3.99
C HIS A 147 -11.45 0.86 4.31
N PRO A 148 -12.79 0.75 4.27
CA PRO A 148 -13.69 1.82 4.70
C PRO A 148 -13.61 1.98 6.22
N SER A 149 -13.61 3.23 6.69
CA SER A 149 -13.69 3.57 8.11
C SER A 149 -15.15 3.87 8.50
N PRO A 150 -15.57 3.58 9.75
CA PRO A 150 -16.90 3.98 10.23
C PRO A 150 -17.15 5.49 10.23
N LEU A 151 -16.11 6.30 10.03
CA LEU A 151 -16.18 7.76 9.96
C LEU A 151 -16.42 8.28 8.54
N GLY A 152 -16.58 7.40 7.54
CA GLY A 152 -16.79 7.76 6.14
C GLY A 152 -15.50 7.96 5.34
N GLU A 153 -14.35 7.60 5.91
CA GLU A 153 -13.07 7.65 5.19
C GLU A 153 -12.83 6.32 4.46
N LEU A 154 -11.96 6.34 3.45
CA LEU A 154 -11.53 5.13 2.75
C LEU A 154 -10.00 5.12 2.61
N THR A 155 -9.37 4.10 3.19
CA THR A 155 -7.96 3.80 2.93
C THR A 155 -7.87 2.72 1.86
N ILE A 156 -7.07 2.98 0.83
CA ILE A 156 -6.78 2.01 -0.22
C ILE A 156 -5.30 1.67 -0.15
N LEU A 157 -5.00 0.40 0.04
CA LEU A 157 -3.66 -0.14 0.02
C LEU A 157 -3.47 -1.00 -1.22
N GLY A 158 -2.25 -1.10 -1.72
CA GLY A 158 -1.93 -2.00 -2.83
C GLY A 158 -0.44 -1.98 -3.07
N GLU A 159 -0.01 -2.60 -4.16
CA GLU A 159 1.39 -2.54 -4.59
C GLU A 159 1.51 -2.41 -6.10
N VAL A 160 2.68 -1.95 -6.52
CA VAL A 160 3.05 -1.84 -7.92
C VAL A 160 4.15 -2.84 -8.21
N SER A 161 3.95 -3.70 -9.22
CA SER A 161 4.96 -4.62 -9.73
C SER A 161 5.64 -4.04 -10.97
N ASN A 162 6.97 -4.10 -11.03
CA ASN A 162 7.75 -3.74 -12.21
C ASN A 162 8.01 -4.98 -13.08
N LEU A 163 7.28 -5.08 -14.18
CA LEU A 163 7.40 -6.12 -15.20
C LEU A 163 8.45 -5.76 -16.27
N SER A 164 9.17 -4.66 -16.08
CA SER A 164 10.21 -4.20 -16.99
C SER A 164 11.56 -4.78 -16.61
N GLN A 165 12.50 -4.72 -17.56
CA GLN A 165 13.90 -5.10 -17.31
C GLN A 165 14.75 -3.93 -16.80
N GLN A 166 14.13 -2.79 -16.44
CA GLN A 166 14.82 -1.60 -15.96
C GLN A 166 14.40 -1.31 -14.52
N ASP A 167 15.32 -0.76 -13.72
CA ASP A 167 14.95 -0.11 -12.48
C ASP A 167 14.05 1.09 -12.77
N LEU A 168 12.98 1.27 -11.99
CA LEU A 168 12.05 2.39 -12.12
C LEU A 168 12.11 3.28 -10.87
N GLU A 169 11.99 4.58 -11.05
CA GLU A 169 11.89 5.57 -9.97
C GLU A 169 10.65 6.45 -10.16
N ARG A 170 10.30 7.19 -9.11
CA ARG A 170 9.16 8.14 -9.11
C ARG A 170 7.85 7.47 -9.53
N VAL A 171 7.66 6.23 -9.08
CA VAL A 171 6.48 5.44 -9.42
C VAL A 171 5.28 6.03 -8.68
N GLN A 172 4.33 6.58 -9.44
CA GLN A 172 3.14 7.24 -8.91
C GLN A 172 1.89 6.50 -9.37
N VAL A 173 1.02 6.18 -8.42
CA VAL A 173 -0.25 5.48 -8.62
C VAL A 173 -1.39 6.47 -8.49
N ARG A 174 -2.41 6.29 -9.32
CA ARG A 174 -3.72 6.94 -9.21
C ARG A 174 -4.78 5.87 -8.96
N ILE A 175 -5.67 6.13 -8.01
CA ILE A 175 -6.92 5.41 -7.87
C ILE A 175 -8.07 6.36 -8.16
N THR A 176 -9.00 5.93 -8.99
CA THR A 176 -10.21 6.67 -9.36
C THR A 176 -11.43 5.83 -9.06
N LEU A 177 -12.43 6.40 -8.40
CA LEU A 177 -13.69 5.75 -8.02
C LEU A 177 -14.81 6.22 -8.95
N PHE A 178 -15.70 5.31 -9.33
CA PHE A 178 -16.84 5.60 -10.20
C PHE A 178 -18.16 5.06 -9.65
N ASP A 179 -19.27 5.70 -10.02
CA ASP A 179 -20.62 5.21 -9.74
C ASP A 179 -21.06 4.12 -10.74
N GLY A 180 -22.26 3.57 -10.55
CA GLY A 180 -22.82 2.53 -11.43
C GLY A 180 -23.18 3.00 -12.84
N ALA A 181 -23.01 4.29 -13.14
CA ALA A 181 -23.17 4.87 -14.47
C ALA A 181 -21.83 5.37 -15.05
N ASP A 182 -20.70 4.85 -14.53
CA ASP A 182 -19.32 5.20 -14.89
C ASP A 182 -18.98 6.68 -14.71
N ARG A 183 -19.66 7.40 -13.80
CA ARG A 183 -19.34 8.79 -13.48
C ARG A 183 -18.28 8.86 -12.40
N LEU A 184 -17.32 9.76 -12.58
CA LEU A 184 -16.26 10.03 -11.61
C LEU A 184 -16.83 10.46 -10.26
N LEU A 185 -16.52 9.70 -9.21
CA LEU A 185 -16.85 10.04 -7.82
C LEU A 185 -15.67 10.69 -7.10
N GLY A 186 -14.44 10.27 -7.41
CA GLY A 186 -13.24 10.82 -6.79
C GLY A 186 -11.99 10.23 -7.39
N SER A 187 -10.86 10.93 -7.26
CA SER A 187 -9.55 10.45 -7.70
C SER A 187 -8.47 11.01 -6.80
N ASP A 188 -7.49 10.19 -6.46
CA ASP A 188 -6.32 10.63 -5.70
C ASP A 188 -5.06 9.87 -6.16
N THR A 189 -3.89 10.41 -5.82
CA THR A 189 -2.60 9.89 -6.26
C THR A 189 -1.59 9.84 -5.13
N THR A 190 -0.69 8.85 -5.19
CA THR A 190 0.40 8.70 -4.23
C THR A 190 1.64 8.11 -4.89
N PHE A 191 2.80 8.24 -4.25
CA PHE A 191 3.99 7.50 -4.65
C PHE A 191 4.03 6.13 -3.98
N THR A 192 4.69 5.16 -4.62
CA THR A 192 5.03 3.91 -3.96
C THR A 192 6.09 4.13 -2.88
N ALA A 193 6.14 3.25 -1.90
CA ALA A 193 6.97 3.40 -0.70
C ALA A 193 8.48 3.30 -0.95
N LEU A 194 8.89 2.57 -2.00
CA LEU A 194 10.28 2.47 -2.40
C LEU A 194 10.58 3.57 -3.42
N ASP A 195 11.70 4.25 -3.25
CA ASP A 195 12.17 5.27 -4.19
C ASP A 195 12.52 4.68 -5.55
N VAL A 196 13.04 3.45 -5.54
CA VAL A 196 13.42 2.71 -6.74
C VAL A 196 12.86 1.29 -6.70
N LEU A 197 12.09 0.96 -7.72
CA LEU A 197 11.46 -0.33 -7.94
C LEU A 197 12.29 -1.17 -8.93
N PRO A 198 13.00 -2.22 -8.49
CA PRO A 198 13.80 -3.06 -9.38
C PRO A 198 12.97 -3.90 -10.34
N PRO A 199 13.57 -4.44 -11.42
CA PRO A 199 12.94 -5.45 -12.27
C PRO A 199 12.38 -6.61 -11.45
N GLU A 200 11.15 -7.04 -11.77
CA GLU A 200 10.36 -8.05 -11.05
C GLU A 200 10.06 -7.69 -9.57
N GLY A 201 10.46 -6.49 -9.14
CA GLY A 201 10.24 -5.98 -7.80
C GLY A 201 8.83 -5.46 -7.60
N ARG A 202 8.45 -5.33 -6.33
CA ARG A 202 7.18 -4.72 -5.90
C ARG A 202 7.41 -3.58 -4.92
N SER A 203 6.51 -2.61 -4.90
CA SER A 203 6.50 -1.57 -3.87
C SER A 203 5.08 -1.21 -3.45
N PRO A 204 4.77 -1.20 -2.14
CA PRO A 204 3.43 -0.90 -1.66
C PRO A 204 3.12 0.59 -1.79
N PHE A 205 1.83 0.92 -1.80
CA PHE A 205 1.34 2.29 -1.70
C PHE A 205 0.11 2.36 -0.79
N VAL A 206 -0.18 3.56 -0.31
CA VAL A 206 -1.41 3.88 0.42
C VAL A 206 -2.00 5.19 -0.10
N ILE A 207 -3.30 5.16 -0.40
CA ILE A 207 -4.12 6.32 -0.73
C ILE A 207 -5.20 6.46 0.33
N PHE A 208 -5.50 7.70 0.71
CA PHE A 208 -6.48 8.00 1.74
C PHE A 208 -7.49 9.02 1.22
N PHE A 209 -8.75 8.61 1.15
CA PHE A 209 -9.88 9.47 0.83
C PHE A 209 -10.56 9.89 2.15
N PRO A 210 -10.32 11.11 2.66
CA PRO A 210 -10.95 11.58 3.89
C PRO A 210 -12.47 11.74 3.75
N ASP A 211 -12.91 12.18 2.57
CA ASP A 211 -14.32 12.36 2.21
C ASP A 211 -14.69 11.33 1.12
N ALA A 212 -14.68 10.05 1.49
CA ALA A 212 -15.00 8.99 0.54
C ALA A 212 -16.51 8.99 0.19
N PRO A 213 -16.89 8.66 -1.06
CA PRO A 213 -18.30 8.49 -1.39
C PRO A 213 -18.89 7.33 -0.57
N ASP A 214 -20.14 7.49 -0.09
CA ASP A 214 -20.86 6.47 0.68
C ASP A 214 -20.92 5.12 -0.07
N GLU A 215 -21.05 5.18 -1.40
CA GLU A 215 -21.03 4.02 -2.28
C GLU A 215 -20.25 4.36 -3.57
N TYR A 216 -19.52 3.38 -4.08
CA TYR A 216 -18.93 3.37 -5.42
C TYR A 216 -19.17 2.00 -6.06
N ALA A 217 -19.34 1.96 -7.37
CA ALA A 217 -19.62 0.70 -8.09
C ALA A 217 -18.35 0.07 -8.65
N THR A 218 -17.43 0.90 -9.16
CA THR A 218 -16.19 0.45 -9.78
C THR A 218 -15.03 1.37 -9.42
N TYR A 219 -13.81 0.91 -9.67
CA TYR A 219 -12.61 1.70 -9.53
C TYR A 219 -11.65 1.43 -10.68
N GLN A 220 -10.74 2.37 -10.91
CA GLN A 220 -9.63 2.25 -11.84
C GLN A 220 -8.33 2.53 -11.09
N ALA A 221 -7.34 1.67 -11.32
CA ALA A 221 -6.02 1.76 -10.72
C ALA A 221 -4.96 1.87 -11.81
N GLU A 222 -4.16 2.93 -11.79
CA GLU A 222 -3.21 3.24 -12.85
C GLU A 222 -1.87 3.68 -12.30
N VAL A 223 -0.79 3.27 -12.97
CA VAL A 223 0.52 3.91 -12.81
C VAL A 223 0.56 5.11 -13.76
N ILE A 224 0.57 6.32 -13.21
CA ILE A 224 0.56 7.57 -13.98
C ILE A 224 1.96 8.14 -14.18
N SER A 225 2.94 7.64 -13.43
CA SER A 225 4.36 7.97 -13.58
C SER A 225 5.22 6.78 -13.22
N ALA A 226 6.22 6.49 -14.05
CA ALA A 226 7.31 5.56 -13.78
C ALA A 226 8.45 5.90 -14.75
N ALA A 227 9.59 6.33 -14.22
CA ALA A 227 10.75 6.71 -15.04
C ALA A 227 11.88 5.70 -14.87
N PRO A 228 12.72 5.44 -15.89
CA PRO A 228 13.95 4.68 -15.69
C PRO A 228 14.81 5.32 -14.60
N ALA A 229 15.25 4.53 -13.63
CA ALA A 229 15.97 5.03 -12.46
C ALA A 229 17.46 5.24 -12.73
N TYR A 230 18.02 6.30 -12.15
CA TYR A 230 19.47 6.47 -12.07
C TYR A 230 19.98 5.90 -10.73
N THR A 231 20.41 4.64 -10.73
CA THR A 231 20.77 3.89 -9.51
C THR A 231 22.14 4.21 -8.93
N GLY A 232 22.87 5.21 -9.49
CA GLY A 232 24.25 5.50 -9.13
C GLY A 232 24.50 5.84 -7.65
N THR A 233 23.47 6.26 -6.91
CA THR A 233 23.52 6.56 -5.46
C THR A 233 22.71 5.60 -4.60
N LEU A 234 22.00 4.64 -5.20
CA LEU A 234 21.20 3.66 -4.47
C LEU A 234 22.10 2.53 -3.94
N TYR A 235 21.80 2.07 -2.74
CA TYR A 235 22.50 0.96 -2.08
C TYR A 235 21.52 -0.11 -1.66
N ARG A 236 21.77 -1.35 -2.10
CA ARG A 236 20.85 -2.50 -1.93
C ARG A 236 21.49 -3.72 -1.26
N SER A 237 22.76 -3.65 -0.91
CA SER A 237 23.48 -4.77 -0.29
C SER A 237 23.25 -4.81 1.22
N LEU A 238 21.97 -4.90 1.59
CA LEU A 238 21.49 -4.99 2.96
C LEU A 238 20.69 -6.29 3.12
N GLU A 239 20.95 -7.02 4.20
CA GLU A 239 20.25 -8.26 4.52
C GLU A 239 19.49 -8.10 5.84
N VAL A 240 18.22 -8.50 5.85
CA VAL A 240 17.40 -8.55 7.06
C VAL A 240 17.54 -9.92 7.70
N ALA A 241 17.84 -9.95 9.00
CA ALA A 241 18.07 -11.18 9.75
C ALA A 241 17.41 -11.14 11.12
N GLU A 242 17.20 -12.34 11.69
CA GLU A 242 16.74 -12.56 13.07
C GLU A 242 15.43 -11.83 13.40
N VAL A 243 14.48 -11.91 12.48
CA VAL A 243 13.17 -11.28 12.68
C VAL A 243 12.37 -12.10 13.68
N ALA A 244 12.17 -11.52 14.86
CA ALA A 244 11.16 -11.95 15.81
C ALA A 244 9.81 -11.34 15.41
N GLU A 245 8.78 -12.18 15.40
CA GLU A 245 7.42 -11.82 15.03
C GLU A 245 6.46 -12.07 16.20
N GLU A 246 5.61 -11.08 16.47
CA GLU A 246 4.47 -11.22 17.37
C GLU A 246 3.23 -10.61 16.71
N GLN A 247 2.15 -11.37 16.63
CA GLN A 247 0.86 -10.89 16.15
C GLN A 247 -0.19 -10.93 17.26
N THR A 248 -1.01 -9.89 17.33
CA THR A 248 -2.13 -9.83 18.26
C THR A 248 -3.45 -10.11 17.56
N ALA A 249 -4.45 -10.58 18.31
CA ALA A 249 -5.82 -10.75 17.80
C ALA A 249 -6.46 -9.43 17.31
N ALA A 250 -5.90 -8.27 17.67
CA ALA A 250 -6.36 -6.95 17.25
C ALA A 250 -5.75 -6.50 15.90
N GLY A 251 -5.02 -7.36 15.19
CA GLY A 251 -4.41 -7.03 13.89
C GLY A 251 -3.10 -6.24 13.98
N LEU A 252 -2.53 -6.09 15.18
CA LEU A 252 -1.19 -5.51 15.36
C LEU A 252 -0.12 -6.57 15.06
N LEU A 253 0.68 -6.32 14.03
CA LEU A 253 1.90 -7.05 13.69
C LEU A 253 3.10 -6.31 14.29
N LYS A 254 3.86 -6.99 15.15
CA LYS A 254 5.11 -6.51 15.71
C LYS A 254 6.27 -7.29 15.12
N LEU A 255 7.24 -6.57 14.57
CA LEU A 255 8.47 -7.15 14.03
C LEU A 255 9.67 -6.49 14.71
N ALA A 256 10.62 -7.29 15.16
CA ALA A 256 11.91 -6.80 15.65
C ALA A 256 13.04 -7.64 15.07
N GLY A 257 14.11 -7.03 14.61
CA GLY A 257 15.21 -7.76 14.00
C GLY A 257 16.44 -6.90 13.74
N ARG A 258 17.32 -7.42 12.87
CA ARG A 258 18.55 -6.75 12.48
C ARG A 258 18.63 -6.55 10.97
N VAL A 259 19.23 -5.45 10.55
CA VAL A 259 19.68 -5.22 9.18
C VAL A 259 21.19 -5.23 9.18
N ARG A 260 21.79 -6.04 8.31
CA ARG A 260 23.23 -6.16 8.15
C ARG A 260 23.65 -5.61 6.79
N ASN A 261 24.70 -4.79 6.79
CA ASN A 261 25.34 -4.36 5.57
C ASN A 261 26.35 -5.41 5.08
N VAL A 262 26.03 -6.07 3.98
CA VAL A 262 26.84 -7.16 3.40
C VAL A 262 27.72 -6.70 2.23
N GLY A 263 27.60 -5.44 1.82
CA GLY A 263 28.48 -4.88 0.79
C GLY A 263 29.69 -4.15 1.36
N ASP A 264 30.42 -3.53 0.44
CA ASP A 264 31.72 -2.88 0.63
C ASP A 264 31.63 -1.37 0.80
N VAL A 265 30.41 -0.81 0.78
CA VAL A 265 30.17 0.62 0.96
C VAL A 265 29.27 0.87 2.17
N GLU A 266 29.50 1.99 2.85
CA GLU A 266 28.64 2.43 3.94
C GLU A 266 27.23 2.74 3.42
N ALA A 267 26.22 2.21 4.12
CA ALA A 267 24.82 2.48 3.85
C ALA A 267 24.38 3.71 4.64
N LEU A 268 23.82 4.70 3.96
CA LEU A 268 23.34 5.97 4.51
C LEU A 268 21.82 6.05 4.37
N ALA A 269 21.14 6.69 5.32
CA ALA A 269 19.69 6.92 5.29
C ALA A 269 18.92 5.63 4.96
N THR A 270 19.23 4.56 5.71
CA THR A 270 18.63 3.25 5.51
C THR A 270 17.17 3.29 5.92
N LEU A 271 16.29 2.81 5.04
CA LEU A 271 14.87 2.62 5.30
C LEU A 271 14.51 1.15 5.12
N LEU A 272 13.56 0.70 5.94
CA LEU A 272 12.87 -0.57 5.80
C LEU A 272 11.41 -0.31 5.52
N THR A 273 10.88 -0.94 4.48
CA THR A 273 9.45 -0.97 4.18
C THR A 273 8.92 -2.37 4.47
N VAL A 274 8.02 -2.46 5.45
CA VAL A 274 7.25 -3.66 5.76
C VAL A 274 5.93 -3.60 5.00
N THR A 275 5.60 -4.68 4.29
CA THR A 275 4.29 -4.87 3.65
C THR A 275 3.65 -6.12 4.23
N ALA A 276 2.41 -6.02 4.70
CA ALA A 276 1.64 -7.13 5.25
C ALA A 276 0.52 -7.54 4.29
N TYR A 277 0.30 -8.85 4.14
CA TYR A 277 -0.65 -9.43 3.20
C TYR A 277 -1.68 -10.33 3.91
N ASP A 278 -2.91 -10.33 3.42
CA ASP A 278 -3.95 -11.26 3.86
C ASP A 278 -3.88 -12.63 3.17
N GLN A 279 -4.85 -13.50 3.43
CA GLN A 279 -4.93 -14.83 2.85
C GLN A 279 -5.13 -14.81 1.31
N GLN A 280 -5.68 -13.72 0.76
CA GLN A 280 -5.86 -13.54 -0.68
C GLN A 280 -4.62 -12.90 -1.33
N GLY A 281 -3.58 -12.58 -0.54
CA GLY A 281 -2.37 -11.91 -1.03
C GLY A 281 -2.55 -10.40 -1.22
N ARG A 282 -3.63 -9.79 -0.71
CA ARG A 282 -3.86 -8.33 -0.81
C ARG A 282 -3.06 -7.60 0.26
N VAL A 283 -2.58 -6.40 -0.06
CA VAL A 283 -1.84 -5.55 0.89
C VAL A 283 -2.82 -5.01 1.94
N VAL A 284 -2.66 -5.41 3.19
CA VAL A 284 -3.52 -4.99 4.31
C VAL A 284 -2.81 -4.09 5.32
N GLY A 285 -1.52 -3.86 5.14
CA GLY A 285 -0.77 -2.89 5.93
C GLY A 285 0.57 -2.60 5.29
N MET A 286 1.05 -1.38 5.47
CA MET A 286 2.43 -1.03 5.15
C MET A 286 2.99 -0.05 6.17
N ARG A 287 4.30 -0.11 6.39
CA ARG A 287 5.01 0.87 7.20
C ARG A 287 6.46 0.99 6.77
N THR A 288 6.93 2.22 6.65
CA THR A 288 8.34 2.52 6.41
C THR A 288 8.95 3.09 7.69
N ILE A 289 10.11 2.56 8.08
CA ILE A 289 10.88 3.01 9.25
C ILE A 289 12.36 3.11 8.90
N ALA A 290 13.12 3.85 9.70
CA ALA A 290 14.57 3.73 9.73
C ALA A 290 14.99 2.74 10.83
N PRO A 291 16.05 1.93 10.63
CA PRO A 291 16.66 1.19 11.72
C PRO A 291 17.47 2.15 12.62
N ASP A 292 17.91 1.67 13.78
CA ASP A 292 18.79 2.39 14.70
C ASP A 292 20.14 1.66 14.83
N PRO A 293 21.26 2.25 14.37
CA PRO A 293 21.33 3.50 13.60
C PRO A 293 20.85 3.34 12.14
N ASP A 294 20.45 4.45 11.51
CA ASP A 294 20.03 4.47 10.09
C ASP A 294 21.22 4.52 9.10
N ARG A 295 22.41 4.72 9.63
CA ARG A 295 23.70 4.60 8.95
C ARG A 295 24.36 3.28 9.35
N ILE A 296 24.63 2.41 8.38
CA ILE A 296 25.17 1.07 8.62
C ILE A 296 26.56 0.95 7.98
N ALA A 297 27.58 0.77 8.82
CA ALA A 297 28.97 0.65 8.41
C ALA A 297 29.18 -0.51 7.41
N LEU A 298 30.12 -0.34 6.49
CA LEU A 298 30.56 -1.38 5.55
C LEU A 298 31.23 -2.56 6.28
N GLY A 299 31.30 -3.72 5.62
CA GLY A 299 32.02 -4.88 6.14
C GLY A 299 31.29 -5.63 7.26
N GLY A 300 29.96 -5.67 7.22
CA GLY A 300 29.15 -6.40 8.19
C GLY A 300 28.62 -5.57 9.34
N GLY A 301 28.58 -4.23 9.22
CA GLY A 301 27.88 -3.39 10.19
C GLY A 301 26.41 -3.79 10.32
N GLU A 302 25.83 -3.59 11.49
CA GLU A 302 24.45 -3.97 11.79
C GLU A 302 23.69 -2.82 12.45
N ALA A 303 22.39 -2.78 12.23
CA ALA A 303 21.44 -1.90 12.90
C ALA A 303 20.20 -2.69 13.33
N GLN A 304 19.58 -2.28 14.43
CA GLN A 304 18.35 -2.92 14.92
C GLN A 304 17.13 -2.20 14.37
N PHE A 305 16.03 -2.91 14.20
CA PHE A 305 14.76 -2.29 13.87
C PHE A 305 13.63 -2.89 14.70
N ALA A 306 12.61 -2.07 14.95
CA ALA A 306 11.36 -2.48 15.57
C ALA A 306 10.19 -1.78 14.86
N VAL A 307 9.19 -2.55 14.46
CA VAL A 307 8.01 -2.09 13.73
C VAL A 307 6.77 -2.55 14.46
N ASP A 308 5.89 -1.60 14.77
CA ASP A 308 4.50 -1.84 15.13
C ASP A 308 3.63 -1.46 13.92
N LEU A 309 3.02 -2.43 13.24
CA LEU A 309 2.15 -2.24 12.09
C LEU A 309 0.73 -2.69 12.42
N LEU A 310 -0.20 -1.73 12.48
CA LEU A 310 -1.63 -2.05 12.59
C LEU A 310 -2.18 -2.34 11.19
N ALA A 311 -2.55 -3.59 10.94
CA ALA A 311 -3.11 -4.01 9.68
C ALA A 311 -4.64 -3.82 9.63
N ALA A 312 -5.14 -3.52 8.45
CA ALA A 312 -6.54 -3.33 8.13
C ALA A 312 -7.34 -4.65 8.02
N ALA A 313 -6.64 -5.79 8.09
CA ALA A 313 -7.19 -7.14 8.12
C ALA A 313 -6.17 -8.12 8.75
N PRO A 314 -6.58 -9.36 9.09
CA PRO A 314 -5.67 -10.38 9.59
C PRO A 314 -4.48 -10.61 8.64
N VAL A 315 -3.26 -10.60 9.19
CA VAL A 315 -2.02 -10.79 8.43
C VAL A 315 -1.70 -12.28 8.32
N VAL A 316 -1.42 -12.74 7.11
CA VAL A 316 -1.00 -14.12 6.84
C VAL A 316 0.48 -14.20 6.47
N THR A 317 0.97 -13.23 5.68
CA THR A 317 2.38 -13.11 5.32
C THR A 317 2.83 -11.66 5.34
N TYR A 318 4.14 -11.43 5.33
CA TYR A 318 4.71 -10.09 5.18
C TYR A 318 6.03 -10.14 4.42
N THR A 319 6.45 -8.99 3.90
CA THR A 319 7.76 -8.76 3.31
C THR A 319 8.45 -7.59 3.98
N ILE A 320 9.79 -7.62 4.06
CA ILE A 320 10.61 -6.49 4.52
C ILE A 320 11.58 -6.16 3.39
N GLN A 321 11.47 -4.97 2.83
CA GLN A 321 12.37 -4.46 1.80
C GLN A 321 13.23 -3.35 2.37
N THR A 322 14.49 -3.29 1.96
CA THR A 322 15.44 -2.27 2.43
C THR A 322 15.89 -1.39 1.27
N GLU A 323 16.02 -0.10 1.53
CA GLU A 323 16.69 0.84 0.64
C GLU A 323 17.66 1.72 1.43
N ALA A 324 18.78 2.06 0.82
CA ALA A 324 19.73 3.00 1.39
C ALA A 324 20.39 3.80 0.28
N ARG A 325 21.13 4.83 0.67
CA ARG A 325 22.03 5.57 -0.21
C ARG A 325 23.46 5.13 0.04
N ARG A 326 24.29 5.08 -1.00
CA ARG A 326 25.73 4.84 -0.82
C ARG A 326 26.43 6.16 -0.52
N ALA A 327 27.44 6.12 0.35
CA ALA A 327 28.37 7.24 0.50
C ALA A 327 29.04 7.56 -0.86
N ALA A 328 29.21 8.85 -1.16
CA ALA A 328 30.01 9.27 -2.31
C ALA A 328 31.46 8.79 -2.11
N PRO A 329 32.17 8.38 -3.18
CA PRO A 329 33.60 8.13 -3.05
C PRO A 329 34.28 9.42 -2.59
N GLY A 330 34.95 9.35 -1.44
CA GLY A 330 35.74 10.43 -0.87
C GLY A 330 37.07 10.63 -1.59
#